data_AF-A0A183U020-F1
#
_entry.id   AF-A0A183U020-F1
#
_cell.length_a   1.000
_cell.length_b   1.000
_cell.length_c   1.000
_cell.angle_alpha   90.00
_cell.angle_beta   90.00
_cell.angle_gamma   90.00
#
_symmetry.space_group_name_H-M   'P 1'
#
loop_
_entity.id
_entity.type
_entity.pdbx_description
1 polymer ?
#
loop_
_entity_poly.entity_id
_entity_poly.type
_entity_poly.pdbx_seq_one_letter_code
_entity_poly.pdbx_strand_id
1 'polypeptide(L)'
;MAREYVHADGRMRNPRALTGFRGTVKYAPLSCHILRELCRKDDVESWLYMVVEITCGKLPWRNLTEINAVGIYKKNCRKDKGVKRLFGGCPRKYVDILRICDKTKFFDTPDYNRIYEIMGECIRDTNSTEYPYDWEKDANKVEEDDKVAVVTQCEGTSAYQGQSKMQSEICINNEQPKSPRNSLPPYK
;
A
#
# COMPACT_ATOMS: atom_id res chain seq x y z
N MET A 1 -9.50 -17.70 3.75
CA MET A 1 -9.49 -19.04 3.12
C MET A 1 -8.96 -18.93 1.70
N ALA A 2 -7.76 -19.45 1.46
CA ALA A 2 -7.20 -19.61 0.12
C ALA A 2 -7.75 -20.89 -0.50
N ARG A 3 -7.98 -20.89 -1.82
CA ARG A 3 -8.42 -22.07 -2.58
C ARG A 3 -7.21 -22.59 -3.35
N GLU A 4 -6.98 -23.88 -3.28
CA GLU A 4 -5.99 -24.55 -4.12
C GLU A 4 -6.28 -24.27 -5.61
N TYR A 5 -5.25 -23.89 -6.37
CA TYR A 5 -5.37 -23.40 -7.76
C TYR A 5 -5.32 -24.51 -8.81
N VAL A 6 -4.87 -25.70 -8.41
CA VAL A 6 -4.76 -26.91 -9.23
C VAL A 6 -5.60 -28.01 -8.58
N HIS A 7 -6.16 -28.90 -9.38
CA HIS A 7 -6.82 -30.12 -8.89
C HIS A 7 -5.77 -31.21 -8.60
N ALA A 8 -6.15 -32.25 -7.85
CA ALA A 8 -5.27 -33.38 -7.57
C ALA A 8 -4.72 -34.08 -8.84
N ASP A 9 -5.40 -33.91 -9.98
CA ASP A 9 -5.00 -34.43 -11.30
C ASP A 9 -4.01 -33.51 -12.06
N GLY A 10 -3.54 -32.42 -11.45
CA GLY A 10 -2.61 -31.46 -12.06
C GLY A 10 -3.27 -30.43 -12.98
N ARG A 11 -4.59 -30.49 -13.20
CA ARG A 11 -5.29 -29.52 -14.06
C ARG A 11 -5.59 -28.23 -13.31
N MET A 12 -5.41 -27.10 -13.99
CA MET A 12 -5.75 -25.79 -13.41
C MET A 12 -7.26 -25.66 -13.24
N ARG A 13 -7.68 -25.14 -12.08
CA ARG A 13 -9.10 -24.90 -11.78
C ARG A 13 -9.66 -23.77 -12.64
N ASN A 14 -10.87 -23.96 -13.13
CA ASN A 14 -11.59 -22.89 -13.82
C ASN A 14 -11.92 -21.74 -12.85
N PRO A 15 -11.89 -20.49 -13.35
CA PRO A 15 -12.27 -19.32 -12.58
C PRO A 15 -13.77 -19.38 -12.21
N ARG A 16 -14.13 -18.95 -10.99
CA ARG A 16 -15.55 -18.79 -10.63
C ARG A 16 -16.13 -17.59 -11.39
N ALA A 17 -17.43 -17.63 -11.64
CA ALA A 17 -18.15 -16.54 -12.30
C ALA A 17 -18.07 -15.22 -11.50
N LEU A 18 -18.09 -15.32 -10.16
CA LEU A 18 -17.95 -14.18 -9.27
C LEU A 18 -17.17 -14.57 -8.02
N THR A 19 -16.30 -13.68 -7.57
CA THR A 19 -15.58 -13.83 -6.30
C THR A 19 -15.73 -12.58 -5.45
N GLY A 20 -16.02 -12.74 -4.16
CA GLY A 20 -16.00 -11.60 -3.24
C GLY A 20 -14.61 -10.98 -3.10
N PHE A 21 -14.57 -9.67 -2.83
CA PHE A 21 -13.34 -8.94 -2.53
C PHE A 21 -12.67 -9.51 -1.27
N ARG A 22 -11.35 -9.74 -1.33
CA ARG A 22 -10.54 -10.21 -0.21
C ARG A 22 -9.17 -9.55 -0.23
N GLY A 23 -8.55 -9.42 0.94
CA GLY A 23 -7.21 -8.87 1.10
C GLY A 23 -7.17 -7.36 1.36
N THR A 24 -5.98 -6.79 1.29
CA THR A 24 -5.72 -5.37 1.63
C THR A 24 -6.02 -4.47 0.44
N VAL A 25 -7.01 -3.59 0.57
CA VAL A 25 -7.50 -2.65 -0.48
C VAL A 25 -6.36 -1.93 -1.22
N LYS A 26 -5.37 -1.48 -0.46
CA LYS A 26 -4.20 -0.75 -0.95
C LYS A 26 -3.43 -1.50 -2.05
N TYR A 27 -3.11 -2.77 -1.83
CA TYR A 27 -2.33 -3.60 -2.78
C TYR A 27 -3.18 -4.55 -3.62
N ALA A 28 -4.48 -4.64 -3.33
CA ALA A 28 -5.37 -5.54 -4.07
C ALA A 28 -5.33 -5.26 -5.59
N PRO A 29 -5.14 -6.28 -6.42
CA PRO A 29 -5.02 -6.14 -7.86
C PRO A 29 -6.35 -5.70 -8.48
N LEU A 30 -6.34 -5.17 -9.70
CA LEU A 30 -7.56 -4.66 -10.33
C LEU A 30 -8.64 -5.76 -10.48
N SER A 31 -8.23 -7.01 -10.70
CA SER A 31 -9.12 -8.19 -10.76
C SER A 31 -9.96 -8.35 -9.49
N CYS A 32 -9.39 -8.08 -8.31
CA CYS A 32 -10.10 -8.16 -7.04
C CYS A 32 -11.22 -7.11 -6.93
N HIS A 33 -10.97 -5.90 -7.41
CA HIS A 33 -11.93 -4.79 -7.40
C HIS A 33 -13.10 -5.00 -8.36
N ILE A 34 -12.93 -5.81 -9.40
CA ILE A 34 -14.00 -6.18 -10.35
C ILE A 34 -14.57 -7.58 -10.09
N LEU A 35 -14.31 -8.15 -8.91
CA LEU A 35 -14.85 -9.43 -8.44
C LEU A 35 -14.51 -10.63 -9.35
N ARG A 36 -13.36 -10.55 -10.03
CA ARG A 36 -12.82 -11.63 -10.87
C ARG A 36 -11.93 -12.56 -10.04
N GLU A 37 -11.96 -13.85 -10.38
CA GLU A 37 -11.04 -14.83 -9.80
C GLU A 37 -9.58 -14.39 -9.96
N LEU A 38 -8.84 -14.46 -8.85
CA LEU A 38 -7.43 -14.13 -8.82
C LEU A 38 -6.58 -15.26 -9.40
N CYS A 39 -5.50 -14.87 -10.05
CA CYS A 39 -4.52 -15.76 -10.67
C CYS A 39 -3.09 -15.26 -10.46
N ARG A 40 -2.10 -16.00 -10.97
CA ARG A 40 -0.67 -15.74 -10.76
C ARG A 40 -0.23 -14.32 -11.09
N LYS A 41 -0.81 -13.70 -12.13
CA LYS A 41 -0.47 -12.32 -12.50
C LYS A 41 -0.99 -11.27 -11.52
N ASP A 42 -2.03 -11.59 -10.76
CA ASP A 42 -2.64 -10.70 -9.79
C ASP A 42 -1.72 -10.54 -8.57
N ASP A 43 -0.99 -11.60 -8.21
CA ASP A 43 0.09 -11.54 -7.21
C ASP A 43 1.25 -10.64 -7.67
N VAL A 44 1.64 -10.73 -8.95
CA VAL A 44 2.68 -9.87 -9.55
C VAL A 44 2.21 -8.40 -9.57
N GLU A 45 0.94 -8.14 -9.87
CA GLU A 45 0.38 -6.78 -9.80
C GLU A 45 0.42 -6.21 -8.37
N SER A 46 0.05 -7.01 -7.37
CA SER A 46 0.17 -6.63 -5.97
C SER A 46 1.62 -6.36 -5.56
N TRP A 47 2.55 -7.22 -5.98
CA TRP A 47 3.99 -7.02 -5.77
C TRP A 47 4.49 -5.72 -6.39
N LEU A 48 4.11 -5.43 -7.64
CA LEU A 48 4.49 -4.17 -8.29
C LEU A 48 3.99 -2.94 -7.51
N TYR A 49 2.79 -2.98 -6.93
CA TYR A 49 2.31 -1.89 -6.08
C TYR A 49 3.14 -1.73 -4.80
N MET A 50 3.61 -2.82 -4.19
CA MET A 50 4.51 -2.75 -3.04
C MET A 50 5.87 -2.17 -3.44
N VAL A 51 6.44 -2.60 -4.56
CA VAL A 51 7.71 -2.08 -5.08
C VAL A 51 7.62 -0.59 -5.39
N VAL A 52 6.54 -0.13 -6.03
CA VAL A 52 6.31 1.31 -6.28
C VAL A 52 6.28 2.08 -4.98
N GLU A 53 5.64 1.56 -3.94
CA GLU A 53 5.59 2.23 -2.65
C GLU A 53 6.94 2.24 -1.94
N ILE A 54 7.73 1.18 -2.01
CA ILE A 54 9.09 1.14 -1.45
C ILE A 54 9.98 2.16 -2.18
N THR A 55 9.92 2.21 -3.51
CA THR A 55 10.76 3.13 -4.31
C THR A 55 10.34 4.61 -4.15
N CYS A 56 9.04 4.90 -4.19
CA CYS A 56 8.52 6.26 -4.28
C CYS A 56 7.90 6.77 -2.95
N GLY A 57 7.83 5.92 -1.91
CA GLY A 57 7.29 6.20 -0.58
C GLY A 57 5.76 6.28 -0.47
N LYS A 58 5.03 6.20 -1.60
CA LYS A 58 3.57 6.34 -1.63
C LYS A 58 2.91 5.74 -2.87
N LEU A 59 1.68 5.28 -2.69
CA LEU A 59 0.76 5.02 -3.79
C LEU A 59 -0.19 6.20 -4.04
N PRO A 60 -0.60 6.47 -5.30
CA PRO A 60 -1.47 7.60 -5.62
C PRO A 60 -2.86 7.57 -4.95
N TRP A 61 -3.33 6.38 -4.56
CA TRP A 61 -4.60 6.16 -3.87
C TRP A 61 -4.47 5.98 -2.35
N ARG A 62 -3.33 6.33 -1.74
CA ARG A 62 -3.08 6.14 -0.29
C ARG A 62 -4.13 6.76 0.64
N ASN A 63 -4.80 7.82 0.19
CA ASN A 63 -5.80 8.55 0.98
C ASN A 63 -7.24 8.12 0.67
N LEU A 64 -7.43 7.08 -0.15
CA LEU A 64 -8.75 6.54 -0.48
C LEU A 64 -9.05 5.32 0.39
N THR A 65 -10.14 5.37 1.15
CA THR A 65 -10.61 4.27 2.01
C THR A 65 -11.61 3.37 1.28
N GLU A 66 -12.44 3.96 0.41
CA GLU A 66 -13.50 3.25 -0.28
C GLU A 66 -12.97 2.28 -1.33
N ILE A 67 -13.34 0.99 -1.20
CA ILE A 67 -12.90 -0.09 -2.09
C ILE A 67 -13.16 0.26 -3.55
N ASN A 68 -14.38 0.71 -3.86
CA ASN A 68 -14.77 1.08 -5.22
C ASN A 68 -13.97 2.27 -5.76
N ALA A 69 -13.69 3.27 -4.93
CA ALA A 69 -12.91 4.44 -5.34
C ALA A 69 -11.47 4.04 -5.69
N VAL A 70 -10.85 3.16 -4.90
CA VAL A 70 -9.51 2.61 -5.18
C VAL A 70 -9.51 1.80 -6.48
N GLY A 71 -10.53 0.97 -6.71
CA GLY A 71 -10.68 0.20 -7.95
C GLY A 71 -10.80 1.08 -9.20
N ILE A 72 -11.63 2.13 -9.14
CA ILE A 72 -11.77 3.11 -10.24
C ILE A 72 -10.45 3.84 -10.48
N TYR A 73 -9.74 4.22 -9.42
CA TYR A 73 -8.43 4.87 -9.54
C TYR A 73 -7.42 3.95 -10.23
N LYS A 74 -7.29 2.70 -9.78
CA LYS A 74 -6.40 1.69 -10.37
C LYS A 74 -6.72 1.45 -11.85
N LYS A 75 -8.01 1.40 -12.22
CA LYS A 75 -8.43 1.32 -13.62
C LYS A 75 -7.96 2.54 -14.43
N ASN A 76 -8.08 3.74 -13.87
CA ASN A 76 -7.59 4.96 -14.52
C ASN A 76 -6.06 5.04 -14.61
N CYS A 77 -5.32 4.34 -13.73
CA CYS A 77 -3.87 4.19 -13.83
C CYS A 77 -3.40 3.41 -15.06
N ARG A 78 -4.29 2.74 -15.81
CA ARG A 78 -3.97 2.11 -17.10
C ARG A 78 -3.95 3.07 -18.29
N LYS A 79 -4.38 4.31 -18.10
CA LYS A 79 -4.32 5.38 -19.12
C LYS A 79 -3.00 6.14 -19.01
N ASP A 80 -2.51 6.74 -20.09
CA ASP A 80 -1.19 7.43 -20.11
C ASP A 80 -0.97 8.41 -18.96
N LYS A 81 -1.95 9.28 -18.67
CA LYS A 81 -1.87 10.23 -17.54
C LYS A 81 -1.82 9.52 -16.18
N GLY A 82 -2.49 8.38 -16.06
CA GLY A 82 -2.54 7.57 -14.86
C GLY A 82 -1.26 6.77 -14.62
N VAL A 83 -0.68 6.20 -15.68
CA VAL A 83 0.61 5.49 -15.64
C VAL A 83 1.71 6.43 -15.16
N LYS A 84 1.78 7.65 -15.71
CA LYS A 84 2.75 8.68 -15.29
C LYS A 84 2.64 9.04 -13.82
N ARG A 85 1.42 9.02 -13.27
CA ARG A 85 1.16 9.32 -11.86
C ARG A 85 1.49 8.13 -10.95
N LEU A 86 1.26 6.90 -11.40
CA LEU A 86 1.60 5.70 -10.64
C LEU A 86 3.11 5.52 -10.51
N PHE A 87 3.86 5.70 -11.60
CA PHE A 87 5.31 5.51 -11.64
C PHE A 87 6.10 6.82 -11.56
N GLY A 88 5.49 7.90 -11.07
CA GLY A 88 6.15 9.19 -10.91
C GLY A 88 7.24 9.11 -9.85
N GLY A 89 8.51 9.19 -10.28
CA GLY A 89 9.69 9.03 -9.41
C GLY A 89 10.26 7.62 -9.36
N CYS A 90 9.65 6.66 -10.08
CA CYS A 90 10.07 5.27 -10.13
C CYS A 90 10.72 4.97 -11.51
N PRO A 91 11.56 3.93 -11.65
CA PRO A 91 12.19 3.57 -12.92
C PRO A 91 11.17 3.38 -14.04
N ARG A 92 11.43 3.96 -15.22
CA ARG A 92 10.48 3.95 -16.36
C ARG A 92 10.06 2.55 -16.80
N LYS A 93 10.95 1.56 -16.65
CA LYS A 93 10.70 0.18 -17.07
C LYS A 93 9.68 -0.56 -16.20
N TYR A 94 9.29 -0.02 -15.03
CA TYR A 94 8.17 -0.58 -14.25
C TYR A 94 6.85 -0.59 -15.05
N VAL A 95 6.71 0.31 -16.03
CA VAL A 95 5.58 0.31 -16.97
C VAL A 95 5.54 -0.99 -17.78
N ASP A 96 6.68 -1.57 -18.10
CA ASP A 96 6.75 -2.82 -18.86
C ASP A 96 6.35 -4.03 -18.02
N ILE A 97 6.66 -4.04 -16.72
CA ILE A 97 6.13 -5.04 -15.77
C ILE A 97 4.60 -4.95 -15.71
N LEU A 98 4.04 -3.73 -15.61
CA LEU A 98 2.58 -3.56 -15.62
C LEU A 98 1.94 -4.10 -16.90
N ARG A 99 2.60 -3.88 -18.05
CA ARG A 99 2.15 -4.42 -19.34
C ARG A 99 2.21 -5.95 -19.39
N ILE A 100 3.20 -6.58 -18.76
CA ILE A 100 3.25 -8.05 -18.62
C ILE A 100 2.02 -8.54 -17.84
N CYS A 101 1.70 -7.90 -16.70
CA CYS A 101 0.50 -8.25 -15.92
C CYS A 101 -0.80 -8.08 -16.73
N ASP A 102 -0.94 -6.97 -17.46
CA ASP A 102 -2.16 -6.70 -18.22
C ASP A 102 -2.34 -7.67 -19.41
N LYS A 103 -1.24 -8.11 -20.05
CA LYS A 103 -1.27 -9.07 -21.17
C LYS A 103 -1.48 -10.52 -20.72
N THR A 104 -1.03 -10.88 -19.53
CA THR A 104 -1.11 -12.27 -19.04
C THR A 104 -2.57 -12.65 -18.76
N LYS A 105 -3.01 -13.81 -19.25
CA LYS A 105 -4.36 -14.35 -19.01
C LYS A 105 -4.39 -15.20 -17.74
N PHE A 106 -5.59 -15.61 -17.34
CA PHE A 106 -5.82 -16.39 -16.13
C PHE A 106 -5.01 -17.70 -16.08
N PHE A 107 -4.99 -18.45 -17.19
CA PHE A 107 -4.30 -19.73 -17.28
C PHE A 107 -2.81 -19.60 -17.65
N ASP A 108 -2.37 -18.41 -18.05
CA ASP A 108 -1.01 -18.18 -18.54
C ASP A 108 -0.05 -17.94 -17.38
N THR A 109 1.21 -18.26 -17.59
CA THR A 109 2.28 -17.98 -16.63
C THR A 109 2.82 -16.59 -16.94
N PRO A 110 2.91 -15.65 -15.97
CA PRO A 110 3.63 -14.41 -16.17
C PRO A 110 5.08 -14.69 -16.58
N ASP A 111 5.64 -13.89 -17.47
CA ASP A 111 7.05 -14.01 -17.87
C ASP A 111 7.96 -13.50 -16.75
N TYR A 112 8.23 -14.35 -15.77
CA TYR A 112 9.04 -14.02 -14.60
C TYR A 112 10.48 -13.66 -15.00
N ASN A 113 11.07 -14.37 -15.97
CA ASN A 113 12.42 -14.10 -16.45
C ASN A 113 12.52 -12.67 -16.97
N ARG A 114 11.55 -12.23 -17.79
CA ARG A 114 11.53 -10.86 -18.28
C ARG A 114 11.37 -9.83 -17.16
N ILE A 115 10.61 -10.15 -16.11
CA ILE A 115 10.48 -9.26 -14.93
C ILE A 115 11.83 -9.13 -14.22
N TYR A 116 12.58 -10.22 -14.01
CA TYR A 116 13.92 -10.18 -13.42
C TYR A 116 14.89 -9.35 -14.26
N GLU A 117 14.89 -9.55 -15.59
CA GLU A 117 15.70 -8.74 -16.51
C GLU A 117 15.39 -7.26 -16.37
N ILE A 118 14.10 -6.89 -16.36
CA ILE A 118 13.67 -5.49 -16.19
C ILE A 118 14.18 -4.93 -14.86
N MET A 119 14.10 -5.69 -13.76
CA MET A 119 14.61 -5.22 -12.46
C MET A 119 16.13 -5.01 -12.50
N GLY A 120 16.89 -5.91 -13.13
CA GLY A 120 18.33 -5.74 -13.32
C GLY A 120 18.68 -4.53 -14.21
N GLU A 121 17.89 -4.30 -15.27
CA GLU A 121 18.00 -3.09 -16.09
C GLU A 121 17.71 -1.82 -15.25
N CYS A 122 16.71 -1.84 -14.37
CA CYS A 122 16.41 -0.72 -13.48
C CYS A 122 17.56 -0.39 -12.53
N ILE A 123 18.14 -1.40 -11.87
CA ILE A 123 19.28 -1.22 -10.94
C ILE A 123 20.45 -0.55 -11.66
N ARG A 124 20.77 -1.02 -12.88
CA ARG A 124 21.85 -0.45 -13.69
C ARG A 124 21.55 0.98 -14.13
N ASP A 125 20.33 1.24 -14.62
CA ASP A 125 19.92 2.55 -15.13
C ASP A 125 19.88 3.62 -14.03
N THR A 126 19.59 3.23 -12.78
CA THR A 126 19.62 4.13 -11.61
C THR A 126 20.96 4.17 -10.90
N ASN A 127 21.96 3.42 -11.38
CA ASN A 127 23.27 3.24 -10.73
C ASN A 127 23.13 2.86 -9.24
N SER A 128 22.15 2.01 -8.93
CA SER A 128 21.89 1.53 -7.57
C SER A 128 22.73 0.28 -7.30
N THR A 129 23.08 0.07 -6.03
CA THR A 129 23.71 -1.16 -5.56
C THR A 129 22.68 -2.06 -4.89
N GLU A 130 22.84 -3.37 -5.02
CA GLU A 130 21.93 -4.34 -4.38
C GLU A 130 22.17 -4.43 -2.87
N TYR A 131 23.42 -4.24 -2.45
CA TYR A 131 23.88 -4.30 -1.07
C TYR A 131 24.75 -3.09 -0.75
N PRO A 132 24.89 -2.71 0.53
CA PRO A 132 24.09 -3.20 1.66
C PRO A 132 22.65 -2.67 1.63
N TYR A 133 21.73 -3.38 2.28
CA TYR A 133 20.36 -2.90 2.44
C TYR A 133 20.28 -1.71 3.40
N ASP A 134 19.20 -0.92 3.32
CA ASP A 134 19.01 0.31 4.14
C ASP A 134 19.09 0.06 5.66
N TRP A 135 18.82 -1.16 6.12
CA TRP A 135 18.88 -1.56 7.53
C TRP A 135 20.21 -2.24 7.92
N GLU A 136 21.13 -2.45 6.97
CA GLU A 136 22.45 -3.02 7.22
C GLU A 136 23.47 -1.91 7.47
N LYS A 137 24.41 -2.18 8.38
CA LYS A 137 25.53 -1.28 8.61
C LYS A 137 26.51 -1.40 7.46
N ASP A 138 26.90 -0.28 6.86
CA ASP A 138 28.02 -0.24 5.92
C ASP A 138 29.28 -0.73 6.65
N ALA A 139 29.77 -1.93 6.34
CA ALA A 139 31.00 -2.47 6.92
C ALA A 139 32.24 -1.57 6.68
N ASN A 140 32.13 -0.60 5.76
CA ASN A 140 33.17 0.37 5.40
C ASN A 140 32.96 1.78 5.99
N LYS A 141 31.88 2.05 6.73
CA LYS A 141 31.74 3.26 7.53
C LYS A 141 32.16 2.93 8.95
N VAL A 142 33.45 3.10 9.25
CA VAL A 142 33.94 3.11 10.64
C VAL A 142 33.23 4.28 11.34
N GLU A 143 32.53 3.97 12.42
CA GLU A 143 31.65 4.90 13.14
C GLU A 143 32.47 6.09 13.72
N GLU A 144 32.25 7.29 13.20
CA GLU A 144 32.53 8.57 13.89
C GLU A 144 31.23 9.10 14.49
N ASP A 145 30.55 8.35 15.35
CA ASP A 145 29.36 8.85 16.06
C ASP A 145 29.29 8.31 17.50
N ASP A 146 30.39 8.46 18.24
CA ASP A 146 30.40 8.42 19.70
C ASP A 146 30.74 9.82 20.25
N LYS A 147 29.70 10.63 20.55
CA LYS A 147 29.60 11.62 21.64
C LYS A 147 28.37 12.52 21.49
N VAL A 148 27.21 12.05 21.94
CA VAL A 148 26.24 12.93 22.62
C VAL A 148 25.92 12.28 23.96
N ALA A 149 26.69 12.65 24.97
CA ALA A 149 26.40 12.31 26.35
C ALA A 149 25.09 12.98 26.77
N VAL A 150 24.05 12.16 26.98
CA VAL A 150 22.86 12.58 27.71
C VAL A 150 23.26 12.71 29.18
N VAL A 151 23.53 13.94 29.62
CA VAL A 151 23.64 14.25 31.04
C VAL A 151 22.22 14.42 31.58
N THR A 152 21.69 13.35 32.18
CA THR A 152 20.55 13.44 33.10
C THR A 152 21.08 13.79 34.49
N GLN A 153 20.72 14.94 35.02
CA GLN A 153 20.73 15.19 36.46
C GLN A 153 19.32 15.56 36.90
N CYS A 154 18.76 14.70 37.75
CA CYS A 154 17.59 14.97 38.54
C CYS A 154 18.06 15.33 39.94
N GLU A 155 17.86 16.58 40.37
CA GLU A 155 17.75 16.91 41.79
C GLU A 155 16.61 17.94 41.95
N GLY A 156 15.66 17.60 42.81
CA GLY A 156 14.57 18.49 43.18
C GLY A 156 15.02 19.49 44.23
N THR A 157 14.27 20.59 44.37
CA THR A 157 13.71 21.04 45.64
C THR A 157 12.84 22.29 45.45
N SER A 158 11.71 22.25 46.16
CA SER A 158 11.07 23.34 46.91
C SER A 158 10.36 24.50 46.20
N ALA A 159 9.04 24.45 46.37
CA ALA A 159 8.12 25.50 46.83
C ALA A 159 7.99 26.81 46.04
N TYR A 160 6.76 27.15 45.65
CA TYR A 160 6.12 28.43 45.98
C TYR A 160 4.59 28.30 45.93
N GLN A 161 3.96 29.03 46.84
CA GLN A 161 2.56 28.97 47.26
C GLN A 161 1.94 30.35 46.98
N GLY A 162 0.67 30.41 46.55
CA GLY A 162 -0.19 31.59 46.79
C GLY A 162 -0.89 32.27 45.61
N GLN A 163 -2.19 31.95 45.48
CA GLN A 163 -3.36 32.85 45.39
C GLN A 163 -3.63 33.80 44.20
N SER A 164 -4.82 33.57 43.59
CA SER A 164 -5.92 34.54 43.30
C SER A 164 -5.66 35.61 42.21
N LYS A 165 -6.51 35.91 41.22
CA LYS A 165 -7.98 36.11 41.21
C LYS A 165 -8.46 36.46 39.77
N MET A 166 -9.75 36.19 39.45
CA MET A 166 -10.62 36.87 38.45
C MET A 166 -10.24 36.85 36.95
N GLN A 167 -11.14 36.82 35.96
CA GLN A 167 -12.57 36.47 35.79
C GLN A 167 -12.82 36.72 34.29
N SER A 168 -13.42 35.79 33.55
CA SER A 168 -14.48 36.09 32.59
C SER A 168 -15.04 34.80 32.00
N GLU A 169 -16.32 34.59 32.27
CA GLU A 169 -17.18 33.61 31.64
C GLU A 169 -17.46 34.01 30.19
N ILE A 170 -17.71 33.02 29.32
CA ILE A 170 -18.91 32.93 28.47
C ILE A 170 -19.07 31.44 28.11
N CYS A 171 -20.14 30.84 28.64
CA CYS A 171 -20.68 29.56 28.19
C CYS A 171 -21.73 29.83 27.11
N ILE A 172 -21.68 29.14 25.96
CA ILE A 172 -22.89 28.84 25.17
C ILE A 172 -22.82 27.39 24.68
N ASN A 173 -23.86 26.66 25.03
CA ASN A 173 -24.19 25.28 24.68
C ASN A 173 -24.31 25.08 23.16
N ASN A 174 -24.01 23.87 22.67
CA ASN A 174 -24.77 23.37 21.52
C ASN A 174 -24.93 21.84 21.59
N GLU A 175 -26.20 21.47 21.62
CA GLU A 175 -26.77 20.13 21.72
C GLU A 175 -26.49 19.29 20.47
N GLN A 176 -26.36 17.98 20.68
CA GLN A 176 -26.28 16.97 19.64
C GLN A 176 -27.69 16.45 19.29
N PRO A 177 -28.16 16.50 18.03
CA PRO A 177 -29.36 15.77 17.65
C PRO A 177 -29.03 14.31 17.30
N LYS A 178 -29.59 13.37 18.06
CA LYS A 178 -29.65 11.94 17.75
C LYS A 178 -30.73 11.67 16.70
N SER A 179 -30.38 10.98 15.61
CA SER A 179 -31.31 10.51 14.57
C SER A 179 -31.84 9.10 14.88
N PRO A 180 -33.14 8.80 14.64
CA PRO A 180 -33.80 7.57 15.06
C PRO A 180 -33.60 6.36 14.13
N ARG A 181 -33.63 5.16 14.73
CA ARG A 181 -33.68 3.85 14.05
C ARG A 181 -34.99 3.68 13.31
N ASN A 182 -34.93 3.33 12.02
CA ASN A 182 -36.07 2.77 11.29
C ASN A 182 -35.85 1.27 11.05
N SER A 183 -36.77 0.48 11.58
CA SER A 183 -37.02 -0.92 11.29
C SER A 183 -37.90 -1.06 10.04
N LEU A 184 -37.51 -1.89 9.07
CA LEU A 184 -38.32 -2.26 7.89
C LEU A 184 -39.05 -3.59 8.14
N PRO A 185 -40.33 -3.75 7.71
CA PRO A 185 -41.05 -5.02 7.72
C PRO A 185 -40.84 -5.83 6.42
N PRO A 186 -41.22 -7.13 6.40
CA PRO A 186 -40.86 -8.07 5.32
C PRO A 186 -41.79 -7.98 4.09
N TYR A 187 -41.24 -8.26 2.92
CA TYR A 187 -41.97 -8.33 1.65
C TYR A 187 -42.75 -9.65 1.51
N LYS A 188 -43.95 -9.56 0.92
CA LYS A 188 -44.70 -10.67 0.30
C LYS A 188 -44.21 -10.92 -1.12
#